data_AF-A0A929ZGR9-F1
#
_entry.id   AF-A0A929ZGR9-F1
#
_cell.length_a   1.000
_cell.length_b   1.000
_cell.length_c   1.000
_cell.angle_alpha   90.00
_cell.angle_beta   90.00
_cell.angle_gamma   90.00
#
_symmetry.space_group_name_H-M   'P 1'
#
loop_
_entity.id
_entity.type
_entity.pdbx_description
1 polymer ?
#
loop_
_entity_poly.entity_id
_entity_poly.type
_entity_poly.pdbx_seq_one_letter_code
_entity_poly.pdbx_strand_id
1 'polypeptide(L)'
;MIWSSFSRVGWFDVGYDVHAVQSFFADVERTLRGQLADPADAVTPKAAEDVLFAYKRNGYEVTAVDAAIDEVIEQLRHAERRRAARRENSAGSDVHDGALPGAVPTAASSEYPDFGSPEAVDQILRSMTQEKE
;
A
#
# COMPACT_ATOMS: atom_id res chain seq x y z
N MET A 1 11.66 -18.45 -2.75
CA MET A 1 12.49 -18.17 -1.57
C MET A 1 12.61 -19.46 -0.79
N ILE A 2 13.82 -19.79 -0.37
CA ILE A 2 14.17 -21.06 0.26
C ILE A 2 14.17 -20.88 1.78
N TRP A 3 13.01 -20.74 2.42
CA TRP A 3 12.89 -21.07 3.85
C TRP A 3 12.88 -22.59 3.99
N SER A 4 13.97 -23.21 3.53
CA SER A 4 14.11 -24.64 3.39
C SER A 4 14.57 -25.20 4.73
N SER A 5 13.57 -25.70 5.47
CA SER A 5 13.70 -26.53 6.67
C SER A 5 14.39 -25.84 7.85
N PHE A 6 13.58 -25.36 8.80
CA PHE A 6 14.07 -25.05 10.13
C PHE A 6 14.58 -26.32 10.83
N SER A 7 15.53 -26.16 11.73
CA SER A 7 15.92 -27.22 12.66
C SER A 7 14.71 -27.67 13.46
N ARG A 8 14.52 -28.99 13.59
CA ARG A 8 13.48 -29.55 14.45
C ARG A 8 14.01 -29.65 15.87
N VAL A 9 13.14 -29.45 16.84
CA VAL A 9 13.48 -29.71 18.24
C VAL A 9 13.72 -31.21 18.47
N GLY A 10 14.45 -31.57 19.52
CA GLY A 10 14.71 -32.97 19.88
C GLY A 10 13.41 -33.77 20.12
N TRP A 11 13.49 -35.11 20.10
CA TRP A 11 12.31 -35.99 20.27
C TRP A 11 11.46 -35.64 21.51
N PHE A 12 12.08 -35.22 22.61
CA PHE A 12 11.37 -34.88 23.84
C PHE A 12 10.83 -33.44 23.89
N ASP A 13 11.22 -32.59 22.94
CA ASP A 13 10.88 -31.18 22.94
C ASP A 13 9.63 -30.88 22.10
N VAL A 14 8.98 -29.78 22.48
CA VAL A 14 7.80 -29.24 21.82
C VAL A 14 8.22 -27.98 21.08
N GLY A 15 7.93 -27.92 19.79
CA GLY A 15 8.26 -26.79 18.92
C GLY A 15 7.01 -26.22 18.28
N TYR A 16 7.16 -25.24 17.39
CA TYR A 16 6.03 -24.72 16.63
C TYR A 16 5.51 -25.74 15.61
N ASP A 17 4.19 -25.76 15.42
CA ASP A 17 3.53 -26.64 14.45
C ASP A 17 4.05 -26.37 13.03
N VAL A 18 4.61 -27.42 12.44
CA VAL A 18 5.24 -27.37 11.12
C VAL A 18 4.26 -26.90 10.04
N HIS A 19 3.00 -27.33 10.10
CA HIS A 19 2.00 -26.95 9.09
C HIS A 19 1.61 -25.48 9.23
N ALA A 20 1.40 -25.00 10.46
CA ALA A 20 1.05 -23.61 10.73
C ALA A 20 2.17 -22.66 10.27
N VAL A 21 3.41 -22.98 10.61
CA VAL A 21 4.59 -22.22 10.19
C VAL A 21 4.70 -22.21 8.65
N GLN A 22 4.63 -23.38 8.01
CA GLN A 22 4.73 -23.48 6.55
C GLN A 22 3.62 -22.70 5.81
N SER A 23 2.38 -22.75 6.33
CA SER A 23 1.26 -22.02 5.73
C SER A 23 1.49 -20.51 5.80
N PHE A 24 1.92 -20.02 6.96
CA PHE A 24 2.24 -18.60 7.13
C PHE A 24 3.34 -18.13 6.16
N PHE A 25 4.46 -18.84 6.09
CA PHE A 25 5.54 -18.48 5.16
C PHE A 25 5.10 -18.57 3.69
N ALA A 26 4.22 -19.50 3.32
CA ALA A 26 3.65 -19.57 1.98
C ALA A 26 2.79 -18.33 1.66
N ASP A 27 2.00 -17.85 2.60
CA ASP A 27 1.19 -16.62 2.45
C ASP A 27 2.06 -15.36 2.37
N VAL A 28 3.13 -15.28 3.16
CA VAL A 28 4.16 -14.24 3.06
C VAL A 28 4.80 -14.25 1.68
N GLU A 29 5.19 -15.42 1.17
CA GLU A 29 5.83 -15.53 -0.14
C GLU A 29 4.91 -15.08 -1.27
N ARG A 30 3.64 -15.49 -1.20
CA ARG A 30 2.58 -15.09 -2.12
C ARG A 30 2.37 -13.57 -2.07
N THR A 31 2.41 -13.01 -0.86
CA THR A 31 2.34 -11.56 -0.62
C THR A 31 3.54 -10.84 -1.22
N LEU A 32 4.78 -11.27 -0.95
CA LEU A 32 6.00 -10.64 -1.45
C LEU A 32 6.10 -10.70 -2.98
N ARG A 33 5.69 -11.81 -3.60
CA ARG A 33 5.61 -11.96 -5.05
C ARG A 33 4.50 -11.11 -5.70
N GLY A 34 3.61 -10.52 -4.91
CA GLY A 34 2.46 -9.78 -5.42
C GLY A 34 1.46 -10.68 -6.15
N GLN A 35 1.38 -11.96 -5.77
CA GLN A 35 0.51 -12.97 -6.39
C GLN A 35 -0.85 -13.10 -5.69
N LEU A 36 -1.13 -12.23 -4.71
CA LEU A 36 -2.44 -12.17 -4.08
C LEU A 36 -3.44 -11.45 -4.96
N ALA A 37 -4.63 -12.04 -5.08
CA ALA A 37 -5.77 -11.42 -5.76
C ALA A 37 -6.28 -10.19 -5.00
N ASP A 38 -6.27 -10.25 -3.66
CA ASP A 38 -6.75 -9.17 -2.80
C ASP A 38 -5.64 -8.66 -1.86
N PRO A 39 -5.44 -7.35 -1.71
CA PRO A 39 -4.45 -6.80 -0.79
C PRO A 39 -4.79 -6.98 0.69
N ALA A 40 -6.03 -7.31 1.06
CA ALA A 40 -6.43 -7.64 2.43
C ALA A 40 -6.02 -9.07 2.83
N ASP A 41 -5.84 -9.98 1.87
CA ASP A 41 -5.24 -11.29 2.13
C ASP A 41 -3.73 -11.18 2.41
N ALA A 42 -3.13 -10.01 2.18
CA ALA A 42 -1.70 -9.83 2.24
C ALA A 42 -1.21 -9.84 3.68
N VAL A 43 -0.17 -10.63 3.93
CA VAL A 43 0.49 -10.63 5.23
C VAL A 43 1.23 -9.31 5.38
N THR A 44 0.72 -8.46 6.26
CA THR A 44 1.38 -7.19 6.63
C THR A 44 2.48 -7.45 7.67
N PRO A 45 3.48 -6.57 7.80
CA PRO A 45 4.47 -6.66 8.88
C PRO A 45 3.83 -6.74 10.26
N LYS A 46 2.73 -6.01 10.46
CA LYS A 46 1.97 -6.03 11.72
C LYS A 46 1.30 -7.38 11.96
N ALA A 47 0.74 -8.00 10.93
CA ALA A 47 0.18 -9.35 11.05
C ALA A 47 1.26 -10.41 11.30
N ALA A 48 2.46 -10.22 10.75
CA ALA A 48 3.62 -11.08 11.02
C ALA A 48 4.18 -10.91 12.44
N GLU A 49 4.13 -9.71 13.03
CA GLU A 49 4.51 -9.47 14.44
C GLU A 49 3.53 -10.10 15.43
N ASP A 50 2.23 -10.13 15.10
CA ASP A 50 1.18 -10.65 15.98
C ASP A 50 0.91 -12.15 15.78
N VAL A 51 1.68 -12.81 14.90
CA VAL A 51 1.46 -14.23 14.58
C VAL A 51 1.78 -15.11 15.78
N LEU A 52 0.86 -16.03 16.09
CA LEU A 52 1.04 -17.01 17.14
C LEU A 52 0.88 -18.41 16.57
N PHE A 53 1.89 -19.26 16.74
CA PHE A 53 1.86 -20.64 16.31
C PHE A 53 1.53 -21.58 17.47
N ALA A 54 0.71 -22.59 17.20
CA ALA A 54 0.44 -23.65 18.17
C ALA A 54 1.70 -24.50 18.41
N TYR A 55 1.89 -24.94 19.66
CA TYR A 55 2.98 -25.83 20.04
C TYR A 55 2.61 -27.30 19.77
N LYS A 56 3.51 -28.05 19.12
CA LYS A 56 3.36 -29.50 18.88
C LYS A 56 4.67 -30.26 19.08
N ARG A 57 4.51 -31.55 19.43
CA ARG A 57 5.62 -32.51 19.50
C ARG A 57 6.27 -32.63 18.12
N ASN A 58 7.61 -32.65 18.08
CA ASN A 58 8.39 -32.75 16.85
C ASN A 58 8.18 -31.55 15.90
N GLY A 59 7.89 -30.38 16.48
CA GLY A 59 7.75 -29.10 15.79
C GLY A 59 9.09 -28.50 15.35
N TYR A 60 9.01 -27.34 14.71
CA TYR A 60 10.20 -26.53 14.42
C TYR A 60 10.71 -25.85 15.69
N GLU A 61 12.02 -25.67 15.75
CA GLU A 61 12.68 -24.97 16.84
C GLU A 61 12.25 -23.50 16.87
N VAL A 62 11.82 -23.05 18.06
CA VAL A 62 11.17 -21.76 18.28
C VAL A 62 12.10 -20.60 17.88
N THR A 63 13.34 -20.62 18.34
CA THR A 63 14.35 -19.57 18.05
C THR A 63 14.62 -19.43 16.56
N ALA A 64 14.74 -20.53 15.83
CA ALA A 64 15.00 -20.55 14.40
C ALA A 64 13.79 -20.02 13.60
N VAL A 65 12.58 -20.33 14.06
CA VAL A 65 11.35 -19.79 13.47
C VAL A 65 11.23 -18.30 13.75
N ASP A 66 11.44 -17.86 15.00
CA ASP A 66 11.37 -16.45 15.41
C ASP A 66 12.38 -15.60 14.64
N ALA A 67 13.63 -16.05 14.52
CA ALA A 67 14.65 -15.34 13.74
C ALA A 67 14.26 -15.17 12.25
N ALA A 68 13.56 -16.15 11.68
CA ALA A 68 13.07 -16.04 10.31
C ALA A 68 11.82 -15.16 10.18
N ILE A 69 10.98 -15.10 11.22
CA ILE A 69 9.86 -14.14 11.29
C ILE A 69 10.41 -12.72 11.29
N ASP A 70 11.43 -12.43 12.11
CA ASP A 70 12.09 -11.12 12.14
C ASP A 70 12.61 -10.70 10.76
N GLU A 71 13.26 -11.63 10.05
CA GLU A 71 13.73 -11.38 8.69
C GLU A 71 12.58 -11.07 7.72
N VAL A 72 11.49 -11.86 7.79
CA VAL A 72 10.30 -11.66 6.97
C VAL A 72 9.64 -10.32 7.24
N ILE A 73 9.53 -9.92 8.50
CA ILE A 73 8.95 -8.63 8.90
C ILE A 73 9.71 -7.49 8.21
N GLU A 74 11.04 -7.53 8.21
CA GLU A 74 11.86 -6.53 7.52
C GLU A 74 11.66 -6.54 5.99
N GLN A 75 11.57 -7.73 5.38
CA GLN A 75 11.30 -7.85 3.95
C GLN A 75 9.91 -7.31 3.56
N LEU A 76 8.88 -7.61 4.36
CA LEU A 76 7.53 -7.10 4.19
C LEU A 76 7.51 -5.57 4.31
N ARG A 77 8.16 -5.00 5.34
CA ARG A 77 8.30 -3.54 5.48
C ARG A 77 8.96 -2.91 4.26
N HIS A 78 10.01 -3.54 3.73
CA HIS A 78 10.69 -3.05 2.53
C HIS A 78 9.82 -3.18 1.27
N ALA A 79 9.01 -4.22 1.15
CA ALA A 79 8.07 -4.38 0.05
C ALA A 79 6.91 -3.35 0.11
N GLU A 80 6.37 -3.08 1.30
CA GLU A 80 5.33 -2.07 1.52
C GLU A 80 5.82 -0.67 1.18
N ARG A 81 7.03 -0.28 1.64
CA ARG A 81 7.65 1.00 1.28
C ARG A 81 7.78 1.17 -0.24
N ARG A 82 8.22 0.13 -0.94
CA ARG A 82 8.34 0.12 -2.41
C ARG A 82 6.98 0.27 -3.10
N ARG A 83 5.93 -0.35 -2.55
CA ARG A 83 4.55 -0.22 -3.07
C ARG A 83 3.98 1.17 -2.83
N ALA A 84 4.19 1.75 -1.65
CA ALA A 84 3.76 3.11 -1.33
C ALA A 84 4.39 4.13 -2.30
N ALA A 85 5.71 4.05 -2.52
CA ALA A 85 6.42 4.89 -3.47
C ALA A 85 5.93 4.72 -4.92
N ARG A 86 5.56 3.49 -5.33
CA ARG A 86 4.99 3.24 -6.66
C ARG A 86 3.59 3.86 -6.82
N ARG A 87 2.76 3.85 -5.77
CA ARG A 87 1.44 4.50 -5.81
C ARG A 87 1.56 6.02 -5.94
N GLU A 88 2.51 6.62 -5.24
CA GLU A 88 2.78 8.07 -5.34
C GLU A 88 3.26 8.48 -6.73
N ASN A 89 4.20 7.72 -7.32
CA ASN A 89 4.64 7.94 -8.70
C ASN A 89 3.55 7.68 -9.77
N SER A 90 2.56 6.84 -9.48
CA SER A 90 1.47 6.56 -10.42
C SER A 90 0.38 7.63 -10.39
N ALA A 91 0.16 8.29 -9.24
CA ALA A 91 -0.79 9.40 -9.11
C ALA A 91 -0.21 10.74 -9.63
N GLY A 92 1.12 10.90 -9.64
CA GLY A 92 1.80 12.06 -10.21
C GLY A 92 2.05 11.99 -11.71
N SER A 93 1.67 10.89 -12.38
CA SER A 93 1.92 10.65 -13.82
C SER A 93 0.68 10.88 -14.69
N ASP A 94 -0.22 11.76 -14.28
CA ASP A 94 -1.22 12.41 -15.14
C ASP A 94 -0.77 13.83 -15.53
N VAL A 95 0.53 14.08 -15.61
CA VAL A 95 1.03 15.25 -16.33
C VAL A 95 1.03 14.87 -17.80
N HIS A 96 0.02 15.36 -18.50
CA HIS A 96 -0.08 15.35 -19.95
C HIS A 96 1.20 15.91 -20.58
N ASP A 97 2.17 15.05 -20.89
CA ASP A 97 3.30 15.36 -21.75
C ASP A 97 2.81 15.28 -23.21
N GLY A 98 2.19 16.37 -23.64
CA GLY A 98 1.91 16.67 -25.04
C GLY A 98 2.89 17.74 -25.52
N ALA A 99 4.15 17.39 -25.71
CA ALA A 99 5.10 18.21 -26.47
C ALA A 99 5.23 17.57 -27.88
N LEU A 100 4.95 18.24 -29.00
CA LEU A 100 5.69 19.36 -29.63
C LEU A 100 5.00 19.71 -30.98
N PRO A 101 5.42 20.73 -31.79
CA PRO A 101 6.00 22.06 -31.51
C PRO A 101 5.32 23.21 -32.30
N GLY A 102 5.49 24.46 -31.86
CA GLY A 102 5.41 25.61 -32.77
C GLY A 102 4.07 26.34 -32.87
N ALA A 103 3.75 27.14 -31.87
CA ALA A 103 3.13 28.45 -32.08
C ALA A 103 3.30 29.24 -30.79
N VAL A 104 3.96 30.39 -30.89
CA VAL A 104 3.73 31.48 -29.93
C VAL A 104 2.31 31.97 -30.20
N PRO A 105 1.47 32.07 -29.17
CA PRO A 105 0.63 33.24 -29.04
C PRO A 105 0.86 33.88 -27.67
N THR A 106 1.45 35.08 -27.75
CA THR A 106 1.04 36.29 -27.05
C THR A 106 -0.15 36.16 -26.10
N ALA A 107 0.11 36.57 -24.85
CA ALA A 107 -0.75 37.30 -23.93
C ALA A 107 -2.29 37.19 -24.13
N ALA A 108 -2.95 36.60 -23.14
CA ALA A 108 -4.12 37.20 -22.52
C ALA A 108 -4.34 36.55 -21.16
N SER A 109 -4.46 37.41 -20.14
CA SER A 109 -4.82 37.09 -18.77
C SER A 109 -5.99 36.12 -18.73
N SER A 110 -5.79 34.94 -18.17
CA SER A 110 -6.90 34.17 -17.62
C SER A 110 -7.13 34.72 -16.22
N GLU A 111 -7.85 35.83 -16.18
CA GLU A 111 -8.54 36.33 -14.99
C GLU A 111 -9.29 35.12 -14.37
N TYR A 112 -8.85 34.67 -13.20
CA TYR A 112 -9.71 33.83 -12.38
C TYR A 112 -10.89 34.72 -11.98
N PRO A 113 -12.15 34.33 -12.21
CA PRO A 113 -13.26 35.07 -11.64
C PRO A 113 -13.15 34.94 -10.11
N ASP A 114 -12.70 36.04 -9.50
CA ASP A 114 -12.73 36.27 -8.06
C ASP A 114 -14.20 36.29 -7.63
N PHE A 115 -14.70 35.13 -7.20
CA PHE A 115 -16.06 34.91 -6.71
C PHE A 115 -16.31 35.54 -5.33
N GLY A 116 -15.60 36.62 -5.00
CA GLY A 116 -15.64 37.32 -3.72
C GLY A 116 -15.97 38.81 -3.81
N SER A 117 -16.12 39.38 -5.01
CA SER A 117 -16.42 40.81 -5.14
C SER A 117 -17.91 41.11 -4.90
N PRO A 118 -18.26 42.08 -4.03
CA PRO A 118 -19.64 42.48 -3.74
C PRO A 118 -20.41 42.98 -4.98
N GLU A 119 -19.69 43.29 -6.07
CA GLU A 119 -20.29 43.71 -7.35
C GLU A 119 -21.02 42.57 -8.08
N ALA A 120 -20.58 41.32 -7.91
CA ALA A 120 -21.25 40.15 -8.49
C ALA A 120 -22.61 39.88 -7.82
N VAL A 121 -22.71 40.17 -6.52
CA VAL A 121 -23.96 40.01 -5.75
C VAL A 121 -25.00 41.03 -6.21
N ASP A 122 -24.58 42.27 -6.50
CA ASP A 122 -25.47 43.35 -6.96
C ASP A 122 -26.06 43.05 -8.36
N GLN A 123 -25.28 42.45 -9.25
CA GLN A 123 -25.77 42.01 -10.57
C GLN A 123 -26.81 40.89 -10.48
N ILE A 124 -26.67 39.98 -9.51
CA ILE A 124 -27.64 38.90 -9.27
C ILE A 124 -28.94 39.48 -8.70
N LEU A 125 -28.84 40.37 -7.70
CA LEU A 125 -30.00 41.06 -7.12
C LEU A 125 -30.74 41.91 -8.15
N ARG A 126 -30.02 42.61 -9.03
CA ARG A 126 -30.60 43.37 -10.14
C ARG A 126 -31.34 42.47 -11.14
N SER A 127 -30.77 41.31 -11.48
CA SER A 127 -31.38 40.39 -12.45
C SER A 127 -32.67 39.75 -11.94
N MET A 128 -32.77 39.46 -10.63
CA MET A 128 -34.01 38.93 -10.03
C MET A 128 -35.18 39.92 -10.03
N THR A 129 -34.92 41.22 -10.20
CA THR A 129 -35.96 42.25 -10.15
C THR A 129 -36.49 42.64 -11.53
N GLN A 130 -35.82 42.22 -12.62
CA GLN A 130 -36.23 42.52 -14.01
C GLN A 130 -37.08 41.43 -14.68
N GLU A 131 -37.40 40.35 -13.98
CA GLU A 131 -38.25 39.28 -14.52
C GLU A 131 -39.67 39.34 -13.94
N LYS A 132 -40.30 40.51 -14.01
CA LYS A 132 -41.76 40.63 -14.01
C LYS A 132 -42.19 41.96 -14.65
N GLU A 133 -42.65 41.83 -15.89
CA GLU A 133 -43.40 42.79 -16.73
C GLU A 133 -42.60 43.70 -17.67
#